data_AF-A0A4V1UD60-F1
#
_entry.id   AF-A0A4V1UD60-F1
#
_cell.length_a   1.000
_cell.length_b   1.000
_cell.length_c   1.000
_cell.angle_alpha   90.00
_cell.angle_beta   90.00
_cell.angle_gamma   90.00
#
_symmetry.space_group_name_H-M   'P 1'
#
loop_
_entity.id
_entity.type
_entity.pdbx_description
1 polymer ?
#
loop_
_entity_poly.entity_id
_entity_poly.type
_entity_poly.pdbx_seq_one_letter_code
_entity_poly.pdbx_strand_id
1 'polypeptide(L)' 'MEEETKAFLLLIVNSIALMLLWMIANLVAGIYMGLAFFDGSPAWKNILYYAMAAITLVLVILRLVKKWKHLS' A
#
# COMPACT_ATOMS: atom_id res chain seq x y z
N MET A 1 -19.09 -7.81 23.77
CA MET A 1 -19.81 -7.63 22.49
C MET A 1 -19.53 -6.27 21.86
N GLU A 2 -19.84 -5.12 22.48
CA GLU A 2 -19.57 -3.80 21.86
C GLU A 2 -18.09 -3.52 21.56
N GLU A 3 -17.18 -3.76 22.51
CA GLU A 3 -15.76 -3.41 22.35
C GLU A 3 -15.03 -4.29 21.32
N GLU A 4 -15.32 -5.60 21.27
CA GLU A 4 -14.72 -6.50 20.27
C GLU A 4 -15.23 -6.19 18.85
N THR A 5 -16.52 -5.95 18.68
CA THR A 5 -17.08 -5.57 17.37
C THR A 5 -16.49 -4.25 16.90
N LYS A 6 -16.33 -3.27 17.79
CA LYS A 6 -15.70 -1.98 17.48
C LYS A 6 -14.23 -2.17 17.09
N ALA A 7 -13.47 -2.98 17.83
CA ALA A 7 -12.07 -3.27 17.51
C ALA A 7 -11.92 -3.94 16.13
N PHE A 8 -12.82 -4.87 15.80
CA PHE A 8 -12.86 -5.52 14.49
C PHE A 8 -13.16 -4.54 13.34
N LEU A 9 -14.16 -3.67 13.50
CA LEU A 9 -14.47 -2.64 12.49
C LEU A 9 -13.31 -1.66 12.31
N LEU A 10 -12.67 -1.24 13.41
CA LEU A 10 -11.49 -0.38 13.36
C LEU A 10 -10.32 -1.08 12.65
N LEU A 11 -10.13 -2.39 12.83
CA LEU A 11 -9.12 -3.16 12.10
C LEU A 11 -9.38 -3.11 10.60
N ILE A 12 -10.63 -3.32 10.16
CA ILE A 12 -11.03 -3.26 8.76
C ILE A 12 -10.80 -1.87 8.18
N VAL A 13 -11.34 -0.83 8.83
CA VAL A 13 -11.23 0.56 8.36
C VAL A 13 -9.78 0.99 8.26
N ASN A 14 -8.95 0.67 9.27
CA ASN A 14 -7.52 0.98 9.22
C ASN A 14 -6.77 0.20 8.14
N SER A 15 -7.23 -1.03 7.82
CA SER A 15 -6.63 -1.83 6.75
C SER A 15 -6.91 -1.23 5.37
N ILE A 16 -8.17 -0.84 5.14
CA ILE A 16 -8.60 -0.16 3.93
C ILE A 16 -7.89 1.19 3.80
N ALA A 17 -7.88 2.00 4.85
CA ALA A 17 -7.23 3.31 4.86
C ALA A 17 -5.74 3.21 4.54
N LEU A 18 -5.02 2.23 5.11
CA LEU A 18 -3.60 2.03 4.82
C LEU A 18 -3.36 1.65 3.35
N MET A 19 -4.20 0.77 2.78
CA MET A 19 -4.09 0.40 1.37
C MET A 19 -4.39 1.60 0.47
N LEU A 20 -5.42 2.38 0.77
CA LEU A 20 -5.75 3.60 0.03
C LEU A 20 -4.63 4.64 0.09
N LEU A 21 -4.01 4.85 1.25
CA LEU A 21 -2.85 5.72 1.38
C LEU A 21 -1.68 5.25 0.50
N TRP A 22 -1.42 3.94 0.46
CA TRP A 22 -0.40 3.37 -0.42
C TRP A 22 -0.76 3.59 -1.90
N MET A 23 -2.03 3.42 -2.29
CA MET A 23 -2.48 3.70 -3.65
C MET A 23 -2.32 5.18 -4.03
N ILE A 24 -2.66 6.11 -3.13
CA ILE A 24 -2.47 7.56 -3.36
C ILE A 24 -0.98 7.89 -3.52
N ALA A 25 -0.11 7.29 -2.71
CA ALA A 25 1.33 7.49 -2.87
C ALA A 25 1.83 7.02 -4.25
N ASN A 26 1.35 5.89 -4.75
CA ASN A 26 1.66 5.40 -6.09
C ASN A 26 1.02 6.25 -7.19
N LEU A 27 -0.16 6.82 -6.96
CA LEU A 27 -0.79 7.77 -7.88
C LEU A 27 0.10 9.01 -8.05
N VAL A 28 0.58 9.58 -6.94
CA VAL A 28 1.46 10.75 -6.97
C VAL A 28 2.81 10.41 -7.59
N ALA A 29 3.49 9.38 -7.09
CA ALA A 29 4.82 9.04 -7.58
C ALA A 29 4.81 8.48 -9.01
N GLY A 30 3.89 7.56 -9.31
CA GLY A 30 3.80 6.89 -10.60
C GLY A 30 3.18 7.75 -11.69
N ILE A 31 2.00 8.32 -11.43
CA ILE A 31 1.23 9.04 -12.44
C ILE A 31 1.62 10.51 -12.47
N TYR A 32 1.49 11.21 -11.33
CA TYR A 32 1.71 12.67 -11.31
C TYR A 32 3.17 13.05 -11.60
N MET A 33 4.14 12.31 -11.05
CA MET A 33 5.57 12.53 -11.35
C MET A 33 6.05 11.75 -12.60
N GLY A 34 5.16 10.99 -13.24
CA GLY A 34 5.44 10.26 -14.48
C GLY A 34 6.34 9.03 -14.34
N LEU A 35 6.69 8.58 -13.12
CA LEU A 35 7.61 7.45 -12.92
C LEU A 35 7.06 6.10 -13.37
N ALA A 36 5.74 5.98 -13.57
CA ALA A 36 5.09 4.77 -14.08
C ALA A 36 5.05 4.71 -15.61
N PHE A 37 5.37 5.80 -16.33
CA PHE A 37 5.32 5.83 -17.79
C PHE A 37 6.70 5.59 -18.41
N PHE A 38 6.72 4.85 -19.52
CA PHE A 38 7.92 4.58 -20.28
C PHE A 38 7.93 5.42 -21.56
N ASP A 39 8.83 6.40 -21.65
CA ASP A 39 9.03 7.20 -22.87
C ASP A 39 9.95 6.44 -23.85
N GLY A 40 9.40 5.42 -24.50
CA GLY A 40 10.04 4.61 -25.54
C GLY A 40 10.90 3.44 -25.04
N SER A 41 11.67 3.62 -23.96
CA SER A 41 12.40 2.51 -23.31
C SER A 41 12.35 2.64 -21.77
N PRO A 42 12.45 1.52 -21.03
CA PRO A 42 12.45 1.57 -19.57
C PRO A 42 13.68 2.33 -19.05
N ALA A 43 13.47 3.51 -18.46
CA ALA A 43 14.54 4.22 -17.79
C ALA A 43 14.80 3.60 -16.42
N TRP A 44 16.03 3.76 -15.92
CA TRP A 44 16.42 3.28 -14.59
C TRP A 44 15.49 3.79 -13.47
N LYS A 45 14.94 5.00 -13.62
CA LYS A 45 13.98 5.59 -12.69
C LYS A 45 12.67 4.80 -12.63
N ASN A 46 12.17 4.31 -13.75
CA ASN A 46 10.96 3.50 -13.79
C ASN A 46 11.19 2.15 -13.10
N ILE A 47 12.34 1.51 -13.38
CA ILE A 47 12.70 0.22 -12.76
C ILE A 47 12.80 0.39 -11.24
N LEU A 48 13.47 1.45 -10.78
CA LEU A 48 13.55 1.76 -9.35
C LEU A 48 12.18 2.04 -8.74
N TYR A 49 11.32 2.79 -9.42
CA TYR A 49 9.95 3.04 -8.98
C TYR A 49 9.16 1.75 -8.80
N TYR A 50 9.14 0.86 -9.80
CA TYR A 50 8.41 -0.40 -9.71
C TYR A 50 8.99 -1.34 -8.64
N ALA A 51 10.32 -1.38 -8.47
CA ALA A 51 10.94 -2.15 -7.40
C ALA A 51 10.52 -1.62 -6.02
N MET A 52 10.54 -0.30 -5.81
CA MET A 52 10.09 0.33 -4.58
C MET A 52 8.59 0.15 -4.34
N ALA A 53 7.75 0.26 -5.37
CA ALA A 53 6.32 0.00 -5.28
C ALA A 53 6.04 -1.46 -4.86
N ALA A 54 6.74 -2.44 -5.45
CA ALA A 54 6.60 -3.84 -5.09
C ALA A 54 7.06 -4.13 -3.65
N ILE A 55 8.23 -3.61 -3.25
CA ILE A 55 8.75 -3.79 -1.89
C ILE A 55 7.79 -3.17 -0.88
N THR A 56 7.33 -1.94 -1.12
CA THR A 56 6.40 -1.25 -0.20
C THR A 56 5.04 -1.95 -0.15
N LEU A 57 4.55 -2.52 -1.25
CA LEU A 57 3.33 -3.33 -1.25
C LEU A 57 3.48 -4.56 -0.35
N VAL A 58 4.58 -5.29 -0.48
CA VAL A 58 4.87 -6.46 0.38
C VAL A 58 4.90 -6.03 1.85
N LEU A 59 5.56 -4.91 2.17
CA LEU A 59 5.59 -4.38 3.54
C LEU A 59 4.20 -4.00 4.06
N VAL A 60 3.35 -3.37 3.24
CA VAL A 60 1.97 -3.05 3.60
C VAL A 60 1.19 -4.32 3.89
N ILE A 61 1.27 -5.33 3.02
CA ILE A 61 0.59 -6.62 3.20
C ILE A 61 1.07 -7.31 4.48
N LEU A 62 2.38 -7.40 4.70
CA LEU A 62 2.95 -8.01 5.92
C LEU A 62 2.47 -7.29 7.18
N ARG A 63 2.38 -5.95 7.16
CA ARG A 63 1.87 -5.16 8.28
C ARG A 63 0.39 -5.42 8.52
N LEU A 64 -0.42 -5.55 7.47
CA LEU A 64 -1.82 -5.91 7.57
C LEU A 64 -1.96 -7.31 8.17
N VAL A 65 -1.31 -8.33 7.60
CA VAL A 65 -1.35 -9.71 8.11
C VAL A 65 -0.93 -9.77 9.58
N LYS A 66 0.11 -9.05 9.99
CA LYS A 66 0.54 -8.99 11.40
C LYS A 66 -0.52 -8.38 12.31
N LYS A 67 -1.21 -7.32 11.87
CA LYS A 67 -2.31 -6.71 12.64
C LYS A 67 -3.50 -7.67 12.78
N TRP A 68 -3.86 -8.36 11.71
CA TRP A 68 -4.98 -9.30 11.72
C TRP A 68 -4.71 -10.52 12.61
N LYS A 69 -3.48 -11.05 12.60
CA LYS A 69 -3.05 -12.14 13.49
C LYS A 69 -3.01 -11.78 14.98
N HIS A 70 -2.95 -10.49 15.32
CA HIS A 70 -2.93 -10.06 16.73
C HIS A 70 -4.34 -9.97 17.34
N LEU A 71 -5.37 -9.87 16.50
CA LEU A 71 -6.77 -9.73 16.93
C LEU A 71 -7.57 -11.04 16.81
N SER A 72 -7.07 -12.05 16.09
CA SER A 72 -7.66 -13.40 15.98
C SER A 72 -7.13 -14.34 17.05
#